data_AF-A0A0J8R0V3-F1
#
_entry.id   AF-A0A0J8R0V3-F1
#
_cell.length_a   1.000
_cell.length_b   1.000
_cell.length_c   1.000
_cell.angle_alpha   90.00
_cell.angle_beta   90.00
_cell.angle_gamma   90.00
#
_symmetry.space_group_name_H-M   'P 1'
#
loop_
_entity.id
_entity.type
_entity.pdbx_description
1 polymer ?
#
loop_
_entity_poly.entity_id
_entity_poly.type
_entity_poly.pdbx_seq_one_letter_code
_entity_poly.pdbx_strand_id
1 'polypeptide(L)'
;MIHDALYESDRNRKSYTVQTTGAKLTYSSSLVVLAHFANSLQYEKETSTVVSYYHRFTKNAFVCEVVLPEKSPIRGIVGKPASKKLIAKQSAAFETCLLLRKHGLLDDHFVSTYHKRLPAMRNARLAISSKKSNQYDMKVKPKLWETSRGIIPTSLNIVVLGFRPRRLLHREYHPLVLLTREKLPHFPEFPLYLEDDIECDVICSSISSGFQVSSHDLEVLTTFTLRIFQDIFHKVYDRDVGMMTYWLAPLNLSCDISSSASRDLLDWGILQFVFDNPEIPWSSSNSAAFFANRFVYDRWDGRYRYFTHGIDPSLRPSDPPPSSMARRRHMGNIMDYCLSLFKNARKKFLENCDWTQPVIKAEIIQLRRNLLDKRTNKEKIKEGDYYICLEPLTISAIPASVAAFAFAFPAIISRIESYLIALEACQELDLPISPELALEALTKDSDNTDEHRAQQIHLQRGMGKNYERLEFLGDCFLKMATSISLFAMNPDNDEYDFHVKRMCLVCNQNLFKTAEA
;
A
#
# COMPACT_ATOMS: atom_id res chain seq x y z
N MET A 1 -37.00 -31.26 80.01
CA MET A 1 -36.05 -32.30 79.58
C MET A 1 -36.04 -32.58 78.07
N ILE A 2 -37.17 -32.58 77.33
CA ILE A 2 -37.12 -32.77 75.86
C ILE A 2 -36.70 -31.48 75.11
N HIS A 3 -36.93 -30.31 75.69
CA HIS A 3 -36.60 -29.02 75.07
C HIS A 3 -35.10 -28.70 75.08
N ASP A 4 -34.33 -29.19 76.06
CA ASP A 4 -32.89 -28.91 76.20
C ASP A 4 -32.01 -29.79 75.30
N ALA A 5 -32.45 -31.03 75.00
CA ALA A 5 -31.72 -31.95 74.13
C ALA A 5 -31.67 -31.47 72.66
N LEU A 6 -32.66 -30.69 72.21
CA LEU A 6 -32.67 -30.08 70.88
C LEU A 6 -31.68 -28.91 70.78
N TYR A 7 -31.50 -28.14 71.84
CA TYR A 7 -30.59 -26.98 71.87
C TYR A 7 -29.11 -27.38 71.94
N GLU A 8 -28.76 -28.47 72.63
CA GLU A 8 -27.38 -28.98 72.64
C GLU A 8 -26.96 -29.55 71.27
N SER A 9 -27.90 -30.10 70.50
CA SER A 9 -27.62 -30.62 69.15
C SER A 9 -27.30 -29.55 68.11
N ASP A 10 -27.69 -28.29 68.35
CA ASP A 10 -27.42 -27.15 67.47
C ASP A 10 -25.97 -26.60 67.58
N ARG A 11 -25.20 -27.01 68.60
CA ARG A 11 -23.79 -26.56 68.78
C ARG A 11 -22.75 -27.46 68.09
N ASN A 12 -23.05 -28.74 67.85
CA ASN A 12 -22.16 -29.63 67.11
C ASN A 12 -22.52 -29.62 65.62
N ARG A 13 -22.05 -28.57 64.92
CA ARG A 13 -22.21 -28.43 63.46
C ARG A 13 -21.58 -29.63 62.76
N LYS A 14 -22.41 -30.53 62.23
CA LYS A 14 -21.94 -31.68 61.45
C LYS A 14 -21.08 -31.19 60.29
N SER A 15 -19.84 -31.67 60.26
CA SER A 15 -18.93 -31.48 59.16
C SER A 15 -18.50 -32.83 58.63
N TYR A 16 -18.40 -32.93 57.31
CA TYR A 16 -17.95 -34.15 56.65
C TYR A 16 -16.62 -33.88 55.98
N THR A 17 -15.58 -34.59 56.41
CA THR A 17 -14.23 -34.46 55.87
C THR A 17 -13.90 -35.67 55.02
N VAL A 18 -13.41 -35.42 53.81
CA VAL A 18 -12.91 -36.45 52.92
C VAL A 18 -11.51 -36.85 53.36
N GLN A 19 -11.31 -38.13 53.69
CA GLN A 19 -10.02 -38.62 54.21
C GLN A 19 -8.90 -38.59 53.15
N THR A 20 -9.24 -38.69 51.86
CA THR A 20 -8.28 -38.72 50.75
C THR A 20 -7.73 -37.33 50.40
N THR A 21 -8.56 -36.28 50.45
CA THR A 21 -8.22 -34.92 50.02
C THR A 21 -8.15 -33.89 51.14
N GLY A 22 -8.63 -34.24 52.35
CA GLY A 22 -8.76 -33.31 53.46
C GLY A 22 -9.87 -32.26 53.30
N ALA A 23 -10.64 -32.31 52.21
CA ALA A 23 -11.72 -31.36 51.94
C ALA A 23 -12.85 -31.49 52.97
N LYS A 24 -13.30 -30.37 53.55
CA LYS A 24 -14.30 -30.34 54.62
C LYS A 24 -15.58 -29.65 54.16
N LEU A 25 -16.67 -30.42 54.10
CA LEU A 25 -18.02 -29.89 53.88
C LEU A 25 -18.65 -29.51 55.23
N THR A 26 -19.18 -28.30 55.30
CA THR A 26 -19.89 -27.74 56.44
C THR A 26 -21.28 -27.27 56.01
N TYR A 27 -22.19 -27.10 56.97
CA TYR A 27 -23.55 -26.64 56.71
C TYR A 27 -23.63 -25.33 55.92
N SER A 28 -22.71 -24.39 56.17
CA SER A 28 -22.61 -23.14 55.42
C SER A 28 -22.04 -23.34 54.01
N SER A 29 -21.00 -24.17 53.86
CA SER A 29 -20.35 -24.39 52.56
C SER A 29 -21.22 -25.22 51.61
N SER A 30 -22.11 -26.08 52.13
CA SER A 30 -23.03 -26.88 51.30
C SER A 30 -23.97 -26.04 50.44
N LEU A 31 -24.40 -24.87 50.91
CA LEU A 31 -25.22 -23.96 50.10
C LEU A 31 -24.46 -23.45 48.88
N VAL A 32 -23.18 -23.12 49.07
CA VAL A 32 -22.29 -22.61 48.02
C VAL A 32 -21.99 -23.72 47.01
N VAL A 33 -21.66 -24.93 47.50
CA VAL A 33 -21.41 -26.11 46.66
C VAL A 33 -22.62 -26.46 45.79
N LEU A 34 -23.84 -26.46 46.34
CA LEU A 34 -25.04 -26.73 45.56
C LEU A 34 -25.33 -25.66 44.51
N ALA A 35 -25.11 -24.38 44.85
CA ALA A 35 -25.26 -23.29 43.89
C ALA A 35 -24.27 -23.42 42.73
N HIS A 36 -23.01 -23.78 43.01
CA HIS A 36 -22.02 -24.06 41.97
C HIS A 36 -22.41 -25.28 41.13
N PHE A 37 -22.87 -26.36 41.75
CA PHE A 37 -23.32 -27.54 41.03
C PHE A 37 -24.49 -27.24 40.09
N ALA A 38 -25.48 -26.47 40.54
CA ALA A 38 -26.62 -26.07 39.71
C ALA A 38 -26.20 -25.16 38.55
N ASN A 39 -25.23 -24.27 38.75
CA ASN A 39 -24.66 -23.46 37.67
C ASN A 39 -23.85 -24.28 36.65
N SER A 40 -23.23 -25.39 37.07
CA SER A 40 -22.54 -26.31 36.15
C SER A 40 -23.49 -27.08 35.22
N LEU A 41 -24.79 -27.13 35.51
CA LEU A 41 -25.80 -27.83 34.70
C LEU A 41 -26.37 -26.98 33.55
N GLN A 42 -25.83 -25.78 33.31
CA GLN A 42 -26.23 -24.90 32.20
C GLN A 42 -26.05 -25.60 30.84
N TYR A 43 -27.16 -26.08 30.26
CA TYR A 43 -27.25 -26.57 28.89
C TYR A 43 -28.35 -25.83 28.14
N GLU A 44 -28.13 -25.60 26.84
CA GLU A 44 -29.08 -24.99 25.90
C GLU A 44 -30.52 -25.41 26.23
N LYS A 45 -31.39 -24.41 26.48
CA LYS A 45 -32.86 -24.46 26.73
C LYS A 45 -33.41 -24.38 28.18
N GLU A 46 -32.64 -24.12 29.24
CA GLU A 46 -33.23 -23.99 30.60
C GLU A 46 -33.40 -22.54 31.10
N THR A 47 -34.61 -22.25 31.61
CA THR A 47 -35.04 -20.95 32.16
C THR A 47 -34.71 -20.76 33.66
N SER A 48 -34.26 -21.80 34.37
CA SER A 48 -33.90 -21.67 35.78
C SER A 48 -32.78 -22.65 36.18
N THR A 49 -31.61 -22.10 36.46
CA THR A 49 -30.45 -22.80 37.06
C THR A 49 -30.45 -22.69 38.59
N VAL A 50 -31.55 -22.20 39.16
CA VAL A 50 -31.63 -21.85 40.59
C VAL A 50 -32.12 -23.05 41.39
N VAL A 51 -31.35 -23.39 42.44
CA VAL A 51 -31.76 -24.38 43.44
C VAL A 51 -32.96 -23.84 44.22
N SER A 52 -34.08 -24.57 44.18
CA SER A 52 -35.30 -24.19 44.88
C SER A 52 -35.32 -24.79 46.28
N TYR A 53 -35.77 -24.00 47.27
CA TYR A 53 -35.82 -24.41 48.67
C TYR A 53 -37.24 -24.25 49.21
N TYR A 54 -37.89 -25.36 49.56
CA TYR A 54 -39.25 -25.34 50.10
C TYR A 54 -39.21 -25.62 51.60
N HIS A 55 -39.81 -24.73 52.39
CA HIS A 55 -39.87 -24.84 53.85
C HIS A 55 -41.23 -25.37 54.30
N ARG A 56 -41.24 -26.39 55.16
CA ARG A 56 -42.43 -26.92 55.82
C ARG A 56 -42.24 -26.87 57.34
N PHE A 57 -43.31 -26.59 58.07
CA PHE A 57 -43.30 -26.61 59.54
C PHE A 57 -44.10 -27.81 60.04
N THR A 58 -43.45 -28.73 60.74
CA THR A 58 -44.04 -30.01 61.14
C THR A 58 -43.61 -30.33 62.58
N LYS A 59 -44.57 -30.64 63.46
CA LYS A 59 -44.33 -31.09 64.85
C LYS A 59 -43.31 -30.21 65.62
N ASN A 60 -43.53 -28.89 65.66
CA ASN A 60 -42.66 -27.91 66.33
C ASN A 60 -41.21 -27.78 65.77
N ALA A 61 -40.95 -28.22 64.54
CA ALA A 61 -39.65 -28.05 63.89
C ALA A 61 -39.77 -27.60 62.42
N PHE A 62 -38.76 -26.90 61.92
CA PHE A 62 -38.65 -26.52 60.52
C PHE A 62 -37.95 -27.61 59.73
N VAL A 63 -38.52 -28.00 58.59
CA VAL A 63 -37.95 -28.94 57.63
C VAL A 63 -37.82 -28.24 56.28
N CYS A 64 -36.72 -28.47 55.56
CA CYS A 64 -36.49 -27.91 54.23
C CYS A 64 -36.28 -29.02 53.21
N GLU A 65 -36.89 -28.87 52.05
CA GLU A 65 -36.71 -29.72 50.87
C GLU A 65 -35.93 -28.92 49.82
N VAL A 66 -34.80 -29.47 49.39
CA VAL A 66 -34.00 -28.92 48.29
C VAL A 66 -34.47 -29.57 47.00
N VAL A 67 -34.78 -28.75 46.00
CA VAL A 67 -35.10 -29.20 44.65
C VAL A 67 -34.06 -28.64 43.67
N LEU A 68 -33.34 -29.55 43.01
CA LEU A 68 -32.34 -29.24 41.98
C LEU A 68 -33.02 -29.00 40.61
N PRO A 69 -32.33 -28.33 39.65
CA PRO A 69 -32.84 -28.09 38.29
C PRO A 69 -33.26 -29.39 37.58
N GLU A 70 -34.15 -29.30 36.59
CA GLU A 70 -34.79 -30.45 35.94
C GLU A 70 -33.81 -31.43 35.29
N LYS A 71 -32.71 -30.93 34.72
CA LYS A 71 -31.62 -31.76 34.17
C LYS A 71 -30.72 -32.42 35.21
N SER A 72 -30.88 -32.12 36.50
CA SER A 72 -30.14 -32.83 37.52
C SER A 72 -30.64 -34.29 37.61
N PRO A 73 -29.74 -35.30 37.58
CA PRO A 73 -30.14 -36.69 37.73
C PRO A 73 -30.75 -37.00 39.11
N ILE A 74 -30.62 -36.07 40.06
CA ILE A 74 -31.13 -36.17 41.42
C ILE A 74 -32.01 -34.96 41.69
N ARG A 75 -33.26 -35.18 42.08
CA ARG A 75 -34.21 -34.08 42.38
C ARG A 75 -33.85 -33.31 43.65
N GLY A 76 -33.10 -33.92 44.58
CA GLY A 76 -32.73 -33.35 45.87
C GLY A 76 -33.34 -34.12 47.04
N ILE A 77 -33.03 -33.71 48.28
CA ILE A 77 -33.48 -34.42 49.49
C ILE A 77 -34.07 -33.47 50.54
N VAL A 78 -34.88 -34.04 51.41
CA VAL A 78 -35.42 -33.38 52.59
C VAL A 78 -34.39 -33.44 53.73
N GLY A 79 -34.06 -32.28 54.30
CA GLY A 79 -33.13 -32.16 55.42
C GLY A 79 -33.73 -32.57 56.76
N LYS A 80 -32.89 -32.58 57.80
CA LYS A 80 -33.32 -32.92 59.16
C LYS A 80 -34.16 -31.77 59.77
N PRO A 81 -35.12 -32.08 60.65
CA PRO A 81 -35.89 -31.06 61.37
C PRO A 81 -34.97 -30.21 62.26
N ALA A 82 -35.14 -28.89 62.24
CA ALA A 82 -34.33 -27.95 63.01
C ALA A 82 -35.16 -26.85 63.68
N SER A 83 -34.58 -26.21 64.71
CA SER A 83 -35.17 -25.10 65.47
C SER A 83 -35.33 -23.82 64.64
N LYS A 84 -34.47 -23.60 63.64
CA LYS A 84 -34.43 -22.40 62.78
C LYS A 84 -34.54 -22.75 61.30
N LYS A 85 -35.24 -21.91 60.53
CA LYS A 85 -35.39 -22.06 59.05
C LYS A 85 -34.05 -22.16 58.33
N LEU A 86 -33.05 -21.35 58.73
CA LEU A 86 -31.71 -21.35 58.12
C LEU A 86 -30.98 -22.70 58.33
N ILE A 87 -31.09 -23.28 59.53
CA ILE A 87 -30.45 -24.56 59.86
C ILE A 87 -31.12 -25.70 59.09
N ALA A 88 -32.46 -25.67 58.98
CA ALA A 88 -33.20 -26.61 58.14
C ALA A 88 -32.75 -26.54 56.66
N LYS A 89 -32.56 -25.32 56.12
CA LYS A 89 -32.05 -25.09 54.76
C LYS A 89 -30.64 -25.68 54.58
N GLN A 90 -29.74 -25.38 55.50
CA GLN A 90 -28.36 -25.86 55.48
C GLN A 90 -28.27 -27.38 55.65
N SER A 91 -29.13 -27.98 56.49
CA SER A 91 -29.19 -29.42 56.66
C SER A 91 -29.65 -30.11 55.37
N ALA A 92 -30.68 -29.60 54.71
CA ALA A 92 -31.17 -30.14 53.43
C ALA A 92 -30.13 -30.01 52.32
N ALA A 93 -29.40 -28.88 52.30
CA ALA A 93 -28.29 -28.66 51.39
C ALA A 93 -27.13 -29.65 51.65
N PHE A 94 -26.78 -29.87 52.91
CA PHE A 94 -25.69 -30.77 53.30
C PHE A 94 -25.98 -32.22 52.91
N GLU A 95 -27.18 -32.72 53.20
CA GLU A 95 -27.57 -34.08 52.81
C GLU A 95 -27.64 -34.23 51.28
N THR A 96 -28.11 -33.22 50.56
CA THR A 96 -28.11 -33.23 49.08
C THR A 96 -26.68 -33.29 48.53
N CYS A 97 -25.72 -32.54 49.08
CA CYS A 97 -24.30 -32.62 48.69
C CYS A 97 -23.72 -34.02 48.90
N LEU A 98 -24.03 -34.67 50.03
CA LEU A 98 -23.56 -36.04 50.30
C LEU A 98 -24.15 -37.04 49.30
N LEU A 99 -25.43 -36.86 48.95
CA LEU A 99 -26.10 -37.69 47.95
C LEU A 99 -25.48 -37.50 46.56
N LEU A 100 -25.24 -36.26 46.13
CA LEU A 100 -24.56 -35.96 44.87
C LEU A 100 -23.17 -36.60 44.79
N ARG A 101 -22.40 -36.56 45.89
CA ARG A 101 -21.09 -37.23 45.96
C ARG A 101 -21.21 -38.74 45.89
N LYS A 102 -22.17 -39.34 46.60
CA LYS A 102 -22.41 -40.80 46.56
C LYS A 102 -22.69 -41.31 45.15
N HIS A 103 -23.30 -40.47 44.32
CA HIS A 103 -23.58 -40.76 42.91
C HIS A 103 -22.48 -40.30 41.93
N GLY A 104 -21.32 -39.85 42.43
CA GLY A 104 -20.18 -39.44 41.58
C GLY A 104 -20.39 -38.13 40.80
N LEU A 105 -21.37 -37.31 41.22
CA LEU A 105 -21.70 -36.02 40.56
C LEU A 105 -20.91 -34.85 41.17
N LEU A 106 -20.29 -35.09 42.32
CA LEU A 106 -19.30 -34.22 42.96
C LEU A 106 -18.02 -35.03 43.17
N ASP A 107 -16.87 -34.41 42.90
CA ASP A 107 -15.55 -34.99 43.16
C ASP A 107 -15.16 -34.96 44.65
N ASP A 108 -13.96 -35.44 44.97
CA ASP A 108 -13.43 -35.47 46.35
C ASP A 108 -13.12 -34.08 46.94
N HIS A 109 -13.22 -33.00 46.16
CA HIS A 109 -13.13 -31.61 46.62
C HIS A 109 -14.49 -30.90 46.65
N PHE A 110 -15.59 -31.64 46.44
CA PHE A 110 -16.95 -31.13 46.33
C PHE A 110 -17.15 -30.17 45.15
N VAL A 111 -16.41 -30.36 44.06
CA VAL A 111 -16.60 -29.66 42.79
C VAL A 111 -17.46 -30.52 41.86
N SER A 112 -18.33 -29.89 41.07
CA SER A 112 -19.15 -30.60 40.08
C SER A 112 -18.28 -31.30 39.04
N THR A 113 -18.62 -32.55 38.73
CA THR A 113 -18.02 -33.28 37.59
C THR A 113 -18.52 -32.77 36.25
N TYR A 114 -19.57 -31.95 36.23
CA TYR A 114 -20.00 -31.20 35.06
C TYR A 114 -19.20 -29.90 34.94
N HIS A 115 -18.62 -29.68 33.77
CA HIS A 115 -17.94 -28.44 33.42
C HIS A 115 -18.79 -27.64 32.43
N LYS A 116 -18.83 -26.32 32.61
CA LYS A 116 -19.43 -25.41 31.62
C LYS A 116 -18.72 -25.64 30.28
N ARG A 117 -19.48 -25.96 29.23
CA ARG A 117 -18.94 -26.17 27.88
C ARG A 117 -18.32 -24.85 27.42
N LEU A 118 -17.03 -24.87 27.13
CA LEU A 118 -16.33 -23.74 26.54
C LEU A 118 -16.28 -23.94 25.02
N PRO A 119 -16.57 -22.92 24.21
CA PRO A 119 -16.44 -23.03 22.76
C PRO A 119 -15.01 -23.42 22.34
N ALA A 120 -14.94 -24.33 21.38
CA ALA A 120 -13.69 -24.74 20.75
C ALA A 120 -13.02 -23.52 20.08
N MET A 121 -11.68 -23.53 19.98
CA MET A 121 -10.86 -22.44 19.39
C MET A 121 -10.68 -21.17 20.23
N ARG A 122 -11.15 -21.10 21.49
CA ARG A 122 -10.96 -19.91 22.36
C ARG A 122 -9.51 -19.41 22.52
N ASN A 123 -8.51 -20.28 22.33
CA ASN A 123 -7.08 -19.98 22.46
C ASN A 123 -6.33 -20.15 21.12
N ALA A 124 -7.03 -20.21 19.99
CA ALA A 124 -6.39 -20.47 18.70
C ALA A 124 -5.50 -19.29 18.29
N ARG A 125 -4.24 -19.58 17.95
CA ARG A 125 -3.31 -18.62 17.35
C ARG A 125 -3.54 -18.59 15.84
N LEU A 126 -4.47 -17.74 15.41
CA LEU A 126 -4.92 -17.62 14.01
C LEU A 126 -4.13 -16.56 13.22
N ALA A 127 -3.00 -16.09 13.75
CA ALA A 127 -2.14 -15.11 13.11
C ALA A 127 -1.24 -15.79 12.07
N ILE A 128 -1.14 -15.18 10.89
CA ILE A 128 -0.23 -15.59 9.83
C ILE A 128 1.13 -14.92 10.05
N SER A 129 2.22 -15.63 9.81
CA SER A 129 3.58 -15.09 9.89
C SER A 129 3.87 -14.13 8.73
N SER A 130 4.28 -12.90 9.04
CA SER A 130 4.68 -11.85 8.07
C SER A 130 6.06 -12.11 7.40
N LYS A 131 6.79 -13.17 7.80
CA LYS A 131 8.18 -13.43 7.39
C LYS A 131 8.37 -14.02 5.97
N LYS A 132 7.32 -14.13 5.16
CA LYS A 132 7.39 -14.71 3.79
C LYS A 132 7.04 -13.65 2.72
N SER A 133 7.91 -12.66 2.52
CA SER A 133 7.65 -11.55 1.58
C SER A 133 7.80 -11.90 0.09
N ASN A 134 8.42 -13.03 -0.25
CA ASN A 134 8.82 -13.36 -1.63
C ASN A 134 8.07 -14.60 -2.19
N GLN A 135 6.81 -14.80 -1.82
CA GLN A 135 6.05 -15.96 -2.32
C GLN A 135 5.41 -15.75 -3.70
N TYR A 136 5.32 -14.50 -4.15
CA TYR A 136 4.60 -14.15 -5.37
C TYR A 136 5.48 -13.30 -6.29
N ASP A 137 5.38 -13.56 -7.60
CA ASP A 137 6.06 -12.76 -8.60
C ASP A 137 5.40 -11.38 -8.69
N MET A 138 6.21 -10.32 -8.53
CA MET A 138 5.71 -8.96 -8.64
C MET A 138 5.41 -8.61 -10.10
N LYS A 139 4.20 -8.12 -10.34
CA LYS A 139 3.83 -7.56 -11.63
C LYS A 139 4.36 -6.13 -11.76
N VAL A 140 5.34 -5.94 -12.64
CA VAL A 140 6.01 -4.64 -12.84
C VAL A 140 5.43 -3.86 -14.02
N LYS A 141 4.76 -4.55 -14.96
CA LYS A 141 4.14 -3.93 -16.15
C LYS A 141 2.69 -4.40 -16.31
N PRO A 142 1.77 -3.52 -16.75
CA PRO A 142 0.39 -3.87 -17.02
C PRO A 142 0.30 -4.79 -18.25
N LYS A 143 -0.69 -5.70 -18.24
CA LYS A 143 -0.99 -6.61 -19.38
C LYS A 143 -1.31 -5.82 -20.65
N LEU A 144 -1.90 -4.63 -20.50
CA LEU A 144 -2.26 -3.73 -21.61
C LEU A 144 -1.06 -3.38 -22.52
N TRP A 145 0.17 -3.38 -22.00
CA TRP A 145 1.39 -3.12 -22.81
C TRP A 145 1.83 -4.26 -23.70
N GLU A 146 1.36 -5.48 -23.44
CA GLU A 146 1.64 -6.66 -24.25
C GLU A 146 0.60 -6.83 -25.36
N THR A 147 -0.58 -6.25 -25.19
CA THR A 147 -1.68 -6.32 -26.16
C THR A 147 -1.28 -5.69 -27.49
N SER A 148 -1.54 -6.42 -28.57
CA SER A 148 -1.29 -5.97 -29.96
C SER A 148 0.18 -5.64 -30.27
N ARG A 149 1.13 -6.07 -29.43
CA ARG A 149 2.58 -5.94 -29.66
C ARG A 149 3.05 -6.97 -30.70
N GLY A 150 3.93 -6.55 -31.60
CA GLY A 150 4.40 -7.33 -32.75
C GLY A 150 3.60 -7.10 -34.04
N ILE A 151 2.49 -6.36 -33.97
CA ILE A 151 1.66 -5.98 -35.13
C ILE A 151 1.91 -4.51 -35.46
N ILE A 152 1.83 -4.11 -36.73
CA ILE A 152 1.88 -2.69 -37.12
C ILE A 152 0.48 -2.10 -36.91
N PRO A 153 0.30 -1.10 -36.02
CA PRO A 153 -1.03 -0.53 -35.77
C PRO A 153 -1.48 0.34 -36.94
N THR A 154 -2.78 0.32 -37.24
CA THR A 154 -3.40 1.21 -38.25
C THR A 154 -4.00 2.47 -37.63
N SER A 155 -4.24 2.45 -36.31
CA SER A 155 -4.75 3.60 -35.56
C SER A 155 -4.11 3.66 -34.18
N LEU A 156 -3.99 4.88 -33.64
CA LEU A 156 -3.45 5.13 -32.31
C LEU A 156 -4.44 5.93 -31.47
N ASN A 157 -4.50 5.60 -30.18
CA ASN A 157 -5.23 6.35 -29.17
C ASN A 157 -4.36 7.46 -28.60
N ILE A 158 -4.99 8.55 -28.16
CA ILE A 158 -4.30 9.77 -27.75
C ILE A 158 -4.57 10.04 -26.27
N VAL A 159 -3.49 10.29 -25.53
CA VAL A 159 -3.53 10.89 -24.19
C VAL A 159 -2.60 12.10 -24.16
N VAL A 160 -3.17 13.29 -23.95
CA VAL A 160 -2.40 14.52 -23.80
C VAL A 160 -1.88 14.61 -22.36
N LEU A 161 -0.57 14.82 -22.22
CA LEU A 161 0.13 14.98 -20.95
C LEU A 161 0.53 16.44 -20.79
N GLY A 162 0.03 17.08 -19.72
CA GLY A 162 0.32 18.47 -19.40
C GLY A 162 0.67 18.67 -17.93
N PHE A 163 1.22 19.85 -17.60
CA PHE A 163 1.47 20.25 -16.22
C PHE A 163 0.61 21.45 -15.84
N ARG A 164 0.08 21.41 -14.62
CA ARG A 164 -0.51 22.57 -13.94
C ARG A 164 0.34 22.92 -12.72
N PRO A 165 1.28 23.85 -12.86
CA PRO A 165 2.17 24.17 -11.77
C PRO A 165 1.48 25.08 -10.74
N ARG A 166 1.74 24.87 -9.44
CA ARG A 166 1.20 25.74 -8.38
C ARG A 166 1.90 27.10 -8.30
N ARG A 167 3.08 27.21 -8.91
CA ARG A 167 3.89 28.44 -9.02
C ARG A 167 4.48 28.53 -10.42
N LEU A 168 4.93 29.71 -10.82
CA LEU A 168 5.62 29.88 -12.09
C LEU A 168 6.90 29.04 -12.12
N LEU A 169 7.05 28.28 -13.20
CA LEU A 169 8.25 27.51 -13.51
C LEU A 169 9.24 28.42 -14.24
N HIS A 170 10.55 28.24 -13.99
CA HIS A 170 11.57 29.02 -14.69
C HIS A 170 11.80 28.52 -16.12
N ARG A 171 11.56 27.23 -16.38
CA ARG A 171 11.63 26.64 -17.72
C ARG A 171 10.26 26.56 -18.37
N GLU A 172 10.28 26.62 -19.68
CA GLU A 172 9.13 26.23 -20.50
C GLU A 172 9.09 24.70 -20.64
N TYR A 173 7.91 24.13 -20.42
CA TYR A 173 7.65 22.70 -20.55
C TYR A 173 6.64 22.49 -21.67
N HIS A 174 7.11 22.00 -22.82
CA HIS A 174 6.25 21.74 -23.97
C HIS A 174 5.48 20.42 -23.73
N PRO A 175 4.13 20.45 -23.67
CA PRO A 175 3.33 19.26 -23.41
C PRO A 175 3.60 18.12 -24.40
N LEU A 176 3.55 16.88 -23.91
CA LEU A 176 3.70 15.69 -24.73
C LEU A 176 2.36 14.98 -24.92
N VAL A 177 2.27 14.25 -26.02
CA VAL A 177 1.18 13.34 -26.34
C VAL A 177 1.72 11.93 -26.23
N LEU A 178 1.05 11.12 -25.40
CA LEU A 178 1.26 9.68 -25.30
C LEU A 178 0.31 8.99 -26.27
N LEU A 179 0.87 8.27 -27.23
CA LEU A 179 0.15 7.51 -28.24
C LEU A 179 0.20 6.03 -27.91
N THR A 180 -0.97 5.40 -27.79
CA THR A 180 -1.08 3.99 -27.39
C THR A 180 -1.85 3.16 -28.38
N ARG A 181 -1.55 1.85 -28.42
CA ARG A 181 -2.27 0.87 -29.23
C ARG A 181 -3.71 0.69 -28.75
N GLU A 182 -3.86 0.50 -27.45
CA GLU A 182 -5.15 0.34 -26.78
C GLU A 182 -5.60 1.66 -26.14
N LYS A 183 -6.92 1.79 -25.95
CA LYS A 183 -7.49 2.96 -25.28
C LYS A 183 -7.21 2.89 -23.77
N LEU A 184 -6.59 3.94 -23.25
CA LEU A 184 -6.33 4.06 -21.81
C LEU A 184 -7.59 4.56 -21.06
N PRO A 185 -7.79 4.11 -19.81
CA PRO A 185 -8.85 4.66 -18.96
C PRO A 185 -8.55 6.12 -18.58
N HIS A 186 -9.55 6.80 -18.03
CA HIS A 186 -9.35 8.12 -17.45
C HIS A 186 -8.45 8.00 -16.21
N PHE A 187 -7.38 8.81 -16.15
CA PHE A 187 -6.51 8.86 -14.99
C PHE A 187 -6.79 10.11 -14.15
N PRO A 188 -6.70 10.01 -12.83
CA PRO A 188 -6.76 11.16 -11.96
C PRO A 188 -5.50 12.01 -12.08
N GLU A 189 -5.61 13.29 -11.70
CA GLU A 189 -4.46 14.16 -11.58
C GLU A 189 -3.57 13.70 -10.42
N PHE A 190 -2.25 13.86 -10.58
CA PHE A 190 -1.30 13.52 -9.53
C PHE A 190 -0.11 14.48 -9.51
N PRO A 191 0.46 14.75 -8.32
CA PRO A 191 1.52 15.72 -8.18
C PRO A 191 2.87 15.16 -8.64
N LEU A 192 3.63 16.00 -9.32
CA LEU A 192 5.07 15.91 -9.51
C LEU A 192 5.77 17.12 -8.87
N TYR A 193 7.03 16.96 -8.52
CA TYR A 193 7.87 18.02 -7.96
C TYR A 193 8.99 18.36 -8.94
N LEU A 194 8.77 19.42 -9.71
CA LEU A 194 9.70 19.93 -10.72
C LEU A 194 10.57 21.04 -10.13
N GLU A 195 11.71 21.32 -10.77
CA GLU A 195 12.60 22.42 -10.40
C GLU A 195 12.92 22.42 -8.89
N ASP A 196 12.74 23.53 -8.19
CA ASP A 196 12.94 23.70 -6.74
C ASP A 196 11.79 23.15 -5.88
N ASP A 197 11.45 21.87 -6.08
CA ASP A 197 10.33 21.20 -5.40
C ASP A 197 8.98 21.90 -5.63
N ILE A 198 8.79 22.52 -6.80
CA ILE A 198 7.52 23.13 -7.20
C ILE A 198 6.54 22.00 -7.52
N GLU A 199 5.48 21.91 -6.72
CA GLU A 199 4.38 20.98 -6.94
C GLU A 199 3.61 21.35 -8.21
N CYS A 200 3.52 20.39 -9.12
CA CYS A 200 2.87 20.49 -10.43
C CYS A 200 1.95 19.30 -10.62
N ASP A 201 0.67 19.54 -10.84
CA ASP A 201 -0.28 18.46 -11.11
C ASP A 201 -0.13 18.01 -12.56
N VAL A 202 0.04 16.71 -12.76
CA VAL A 202 0.04 16.09 -14.09
C VAL A 202 -1.40 15.88 -14.53
N ILE A 203 -1.72 16.43 -15.69
CA ILE A 203 -3.03 16.27 -16.32
C ILE A 203 -2.88 15.22 -17.44
N CYS A 204 -3.73 14.21 -17.41
CA CYS A 204 -3.84 13.19 -18.44
C CYS A 204 -5.20 13.30 -19.12
N SER A 205 -5.29 13.99 -20.26
CA SER A 205 -6.54 14.16 -21.01
C SER A 205 -6.63 13.10 -22.12
N SER A 206 -7.43 12.06 -21.90
CA SER A 206 -7.71 11.06 -22.92
C SER A 206 -8.72 11.59 -23.94
N ILE A 207 -8.44 11.40 -25.22
CA ILE A 207 -9.35 11.78 -26.31
C ILE A 207 -10.21 10.58 -26.71
N SER A 208 -11.49 10.83 -26.98
CA SER A 208 -12.51 9.78 -27.14
C SER A 208 -12.26 8.81 -28.29
N SER A 209 -11.67 9.28 -29.39
CA SER A 209 -11.38 8.50 -30.60
C SER A 209 -9.87 8.42 -30.85
N GLY A 210 -9.41 7.35 -31.49
CA GLY A 210 -8.07 7.31 -32.08
C GLY A 210 -8.05 7.99 -33.46
N PHE A 211 -6.86 8.18 -34.01
CA PHE A 211 -6.68 8.64 -35.39
C PHE A 211 -5.95 7.58 -36.23
N GLN A 212 -6.17 7.60 -37.54
CA GLN A 212 -5.51 6.70 -38.48
C GLN A 212 -4.07 7.14 -38.72
N VAL A 213 -3.15 6.18 -38.73
CA VAL A 213 -1.71 6.42 -38.94
C VAL A 213 -1.23 5.72 -40.19
N SER A 214 -0.43 6.41 -40.99
CA SER A 214 0.29 5.78 -42.10
C SER A 214 1.58 5.10 -41.63
N SER A 215 2.16 4.22 -42.45
CA SER A 215 3.47 3.62 -42.16
C SER A 215 4.56 4.67 -41.99
N HIS A 216 4.51 5.76 -42.78
CA HIS A 216 5.46 6.86 -42.66
C HIS A 216 5.28 7.63 -41.34
N ASP A 217 4.04 7.92 -40.94
CA ASP A 217 3.76 8.56 -39.64
C ASP A 217 4.36 7.73 -38.48
N LEU A 218 4.21 6.40 -38.52
CA LEU A 218 4.77 5.51 -37.52
C LEU A 218 6.30 5.52 -37.50
N GLU A 219 6.96 5.64 -38.65
CA GLU A 219 8.42 5.75 -38.72
C GLU A 219 8.92 7.03 -38.07
N VAL A 220 8.26 8.16 -38.35
CA VAL A 220 8.57 9.46 -37.77
C VAL A 220 8.38 9.42 -36.25
N LEU A 221 7.23 8.94 -35.78
CA LEU A 221 6.92 8.81 -34.35
C LEU A 221 7.88 7.87 -33.62
N THR A 222 8.23 6.74 -34.25
CA THR A 222 9.18 5.78 -33.68
C THR A 222 10.56 6.41 -33.54
N THR A 223 11.02 7.10 -34.59
CA THR A 223 12.32 7.78 -34.57
C THR A 223 12.36 8.84 -33.47
N PHE A 224 11.34 9.69 -33.36
CA PHE A 224 11.25 10.70 -32.31
C PHE A 224 11.25 10.09 -30.90
N THR A 225 10.47 9.03 -30.68
CA THR A 225 10.40 8.35 -29.37
C THR A 225 11.74 7.73 -28.99
N LEU A 226 12.42 7.07 -29.93
CA LEU A 226 13.75 6.51 -29.72
C LEU A 226 14.81 7.59 -29.48
N ARG A 227 14.70 8.74 -30.16
CA ARG A 227 15.56 9.91 -29.92
C ARG A 227 15.39 10.49 -28.53
N ILE A 228 14.17 10.53 -27.98
CA ILE A 228 13.97 10.87 -26.57
C ILE A 228 14.78 9.93 -25.67
N PHE A 229 14.70 8.62 -25.87
CA PHE A 229 15.45 7.66 -25.05
C PHE A 229 16.96 7.79 -25.21
N GLN A 230 17.44 8.03 -26.43
CA GLN A 230 18.85 8.19 -26.73
C GLN A 230 19.42 9.50 -26.14
N ASP A 231 18.84 10.65 -26.49
CA ASP A 231 19.41 11.96 -26.18
C ASP A 231 19.20 12.31 -24.70
N ILE A 232 18.02 12.00 -24.16
CA ILE A 232 17.61 12.41 -22.81
C ILE A 232 18.03 11.35 -21.79
N PHE A 233 17.82 10.07 -22.09
CA PHE A 233 18.08 9.01 -21.13
C PHE A 233 19.37 8.22 -21.39
N HIS A 234 20.10 8.53 -22.47
CA HIS A 234 21.32 7.82 -22.86
C HIS A 234 21.08 6.31 -23.01
N LYS A 235 19.92 5.95 -23.59
CA LYS A 235 19.52 4.57 -23.86
C LYS A 235 19.24 4.39 -25.35
N VAL A 236 20.00 3.52 -25.98
CA VAL A 236 19.82 3.13 -27.38
C VAL A 236 19.00 1.85 -27.42
N TYR A 237 17.98 1.83 -28.28
CA TYR A 237 17.12 0.69 -28.51
C TYR A 237 17.07 0.37 -30.00
N ASP A 238 16.82 -0.90 -30.33
CA ASP A 238 16.62 -1.32 -31.71
C ASP A 238 15.35 -0.70 -32.28
N ARG A 239 15.41 -0.31 -33.56
CA ARG A 239 14.27 0.27 -34.26
C ARG A 239 13.36 -0.83 -34.77
N ASP A 240 12.22 -1.01 -34.11
CA ASP A 240 11.15 -1.91 -34.54
C ASP A 240 9.77 -1.34 -34.18
N VAL A 241 9.04 -0.88 -35.21
CA VAL A 241 7.71 -0.27 -35.07
C VAL A 241 6.69 -1.26 -34.47
N GLY A 242 6.76 -2.54 -34.83
CA GLY A 242 5.86 -3.58 -34.32
C GLY A 242 6.07 -3.82 -32.83
N MET A 243 7.30 -3.68 -32.34
CA MET A 243 7.64 -3.94 -30.94
C MET A 243 7.47 -2.75 -30.00
N MET A 244 7.21 -1.54 -30.52
CA MET A 244 6.91 -0.35 -29.71
C MET A 244 5.60 -0.53 -28.94
N THR A 245 5.62 -0.29 -27.63
CA THR A 245 4.44 -0.33 -26.76
C THR A 245 3.59 0.95 -26.89
N TYR A 246 4.26 2.09 -26.95
CA TYR A 246 3.68 3.42 -27.09
C TYR A 246 4.64 4.33 -27.83
N TRP A 247 4.13 5.48 -28.29
CA TRP A 247 4.93 6.54 -28.90
C TRP A 247 4.73 7.85 -28.14
N LEU A 248 5.73 8.72 -28.23
CA LEU A 248 5.68 10.08 -27.74
C LEU A 248 5.66 11.04 -28.93
N ALA A 249 4.98 12.16 -28.76
CA ALA A 249 4.99 13.25 -29.72
C ALA A 249 4.79 14.60 -29.00
N PRO A 250 5.33 15.71 -29.53
CA PRO A 250 5.02 17.03 -29.01
C PRO A 250 3.60 17.46 -29.37
N LEU A 251 2.92 18.15 -28.45
CA LEU A 251 1.60 18.72 -28.69
C LEU A 251 1.70 19.95 -29.61
N ASN A 252 0.80 20.07 -30.58
CA ASN A 252 0.63 21.30 -31.35
C ASN A 252 -0.13 22.34 -30.51
N LEU A 253 0.58 23.35 -30.01
CA LEU A 253 0.03 24.39 -29.13
C LEU A 253 -1.03 25.28 -29.80
N SER A 254 -1.09 25.28 -31.14
CA SER A 254 -2.07 26.03 -31.92
C SER A 254 -3.44 25.35 -31.99
N CYS A 255 -3.53 24.09 -31.57
CA CYS A 255 -4.73 23.26 -31.74
C CYS A 255 -5.56 23.22 -30.46
N ASP A 256 -6.88 23.40 -30.60
CA ASP A 256 -7.81 23.24 -29.48
C ASP A 256 -8.00 21.75 -29.14
N ILE A 257 -7.61 21.36 -27.93
CA ILE A 257 -7.69 19.98 -27.42
C ILE A 257 -9.14 19.46 -27.40
N SER A 258 -10.14 20.37 -27.38
CA SER A 258 -11.56 20.04 -27.34
C SER A 258 -12.14 19.51 -28.66
N SER A 259 -11.47 19.69 -29.80
CA SER A 259 -12.01 19.34 -31.12
C SER A 259 -11.32 18.11 -31.71
N SER A 260 -11.93 16.93 -31.51
CA SER A 260 -11.73 15.64 -32.23
C SER A 260 -10.29 15.11 -32.36
N ALA A 261 -10.11 13.78 -32.20
CA ALA A 261 -8.81 13.15 -32.38
C ALA A 261 -8.33 13.23 -33.84
N SER A 262 -7.55 14.27 -34.13
CA SER A 262 -6.92 14.48 -35.42
C SER A 262 -5.41 14.33 -35.31
N ARG A 263 -4.82 13.94 -36.44
CA ARG A 263 -3.39 14.00 -36.70
C ARG A 263 -2.81 15.39 -36.39
N ASP A 264 -3.61 16.45 -36.52
CA ASP A 264 -3.21 17.86 -36.35
C ASP A 264 -2.87 18.25 -34.91
N LEU A 265 -3.27 17.42 -33.94
CA LEU A 265 -2.91 17.62 -32.53
C LEU A 265 -1.41 17.44 -32.29
N LEU A 266 -0.71 16.71 -33.16
CA LEU A 266 0.72 16.49 -33.06
C LEU A 266 1.47 17.60 -33.80
N ASP A 267 2.56 18.09 -33.21
CA ASP A 267 3.45 19.03 -33.88
C ASP A 267 4.36 18.28 -34.86
N TRP A 268 3.83 18.11 -36.08
CA TRP A 268 4.55 17.46 -37.19
C TRP A 268 5.78 18.24 -37.64
N GLY A 269 5.86 19.55 -37.37
CA GLY A 269 7.03 20.36 -37.68
C GLY A 269 8.23 19.91 -36.86
N ILE A 270 8.04 19.77 -35.54
CA ILE A 270 9.09 19.25 -34.64
C ILE A 270 9.40 17.78 -34.98
N LEU A 271 8.38 16.95 -35.18
CA LEU A 271 8.55 15.53 -35.48
C LEU A 271 9.39 15.32 -36.76
N GLN A 272 9.03 16.01 -37.85
CA GLN A 272 9.74 15.90 -39.12
C GLN A 272 11.15 16.47 -39.01
N PHE A 273 11.33 17.60 -38.32
CA PHE A 273 12.65 18.18 -38.10
C PHE A 273 13.60 17.21 -37.38
N VAL A 274 13.14 16.52 -36.34
CA VAL A 274 13.92 15.50 -35.62
C VAL A 274 14.20 14.27 -36.49
N PHE A 275 13.25 13.90 -37.35
CA PHE A 275 13.42 12.78 -38.29
C PHE A 275 14.48 13.08 -39.35
N ASP A 276 14.46 14.28 -39.93
CA ASP A 276 15.38 14.69 -41.00
C ASP A 276 16.78 15.05 -40.48
N ASN A 277 16.91 15.42 -39.20
CA ASN A 277 18.15 15.90 -38.59
C ASN A 277 18.61 14.97 -37.46
N PRO A 278 19.37 13.90 -37.77
CA PRO A 278 19.84 12.95 -36.75
C PRO A 278 20.82 13.59 -35.75
N GLU A 279 21.62 14.57 -36.18
CA GLU A 279 22.47 15.38 -35.30
C GLU A 279 22.45 16.81 -35.86
N ILE A 280 22.38 17.82 -34.98
CA ILE A 280 22.58 19.20 -35.40
C ILE A 280 24.08 19.49 -35.36
N PRO A 281 24.74 19.69 -36.51
CA PRO A 281 26.16 19.99 -36.52
C PRO A 281 26.39 21.35 -35.86
N TRP A 282 27.36 21.39 -34.97
CA TRP A 282 27.86 22.66 -34.49
C TRP A 282 28.61 23.39 -35.63
N SER A 283 28.40 24.69 -35.75
CA SER A 283 29.14 25.58 -36.65
C SER A 283 29.40 26.92 -35.97
N SER A 284 30.58 27.49 -36.18
CA SER A 284 30.97 28.82 -35.71
C SER A 284 30.20 29.95 -36.40
N SER A 285 29.56 29.68 -37.55
CA SER A 285 28.75 30.66 -38.30
C SER A 285 27.33 30.85 -37.76
N ASN A 286 26.92 30.07 -36.75
CA ASN A 286 25.56 30.15 -36.21
C ASN A 286 25.35 31.44 -35.41
N SER A 287 24.12 31.97 -35.44
CA SER A 287 23.79 33.22 -34.73
C SER A 287 23.82 33.03 -33.21
N ALA A 288 24.05 34.11 -32.45
CA ALA A 288 23.99 34.06 -30.99
C ALA A 288 22.65 33.53 -30.46
N ALA A 289 21.54 33.83 -31.16
CA ALA A 289 20.20 33.34 -30.84
C ALA A 289 20.06 31.82 -31.01
N PHE A 290 20.77 31.22 -31.97
CA PHE A 290 20.76 29.77 -32.19
C PHE A 290 21.29 29.01 -30.98
N PHE A 291 22.26 29.60 -30.28
CA PHE A 291 22.94 28.99 -29.14
C PHE A 291 22.17 29.10 -27.82
N ALA A 292 21.14 29.93 -27.76
CA ALA A 292 20.23 29.98 -26.61
C ALA A 292 19.15 28.89 -26.71
N ASN A 293 18.69 28.40 -25.56
CA ASN A 293 17.57 27.46 -25.44
C ASN A 293 17.74 26.16 -26.26
N ARG A 294 18.96 25.61 -26.29
CA ARG A 294 19.25 24.31 -26.88
C ARG A 294 19.42 23.24 -25.81
N PHE A 295 18.97 22.04 -26.13
CA PHE A 295 19.29 20.85 -25.36
C PHE A 295 20.58 20.23 -25.91
N VAL A 296 21.59 20.13 -25.05
CA VAL A 296 22.92 19.65 -25.40
C VAL A 296 23.30 18.53 -24.45
N TYR A 297 23.93 17.48 -24.96
CA TYR A 297 24.36 16.35 -24.14
C TYR A 297 25.70 15.79 -24.61
N ASP A 298 26.35 15.04 -23.73
CA ASP A 298 27.55 14.29 -24.07
C ASP A 298 27.18 12.89 -24.59
N ARG A 299 27.56 12.60 -25.84
CA ARG A 299 27.31 11.32 -26.49
C ARG A 299 28.10 10.15 -25.87
N TRP A 300 29.16 10.43 -25.11
CA TRP A 300 30.02 9.41 -24.51
C TRP A 300 29.81 9.26 -23.00
N ASP A 301 29.23 10.26 -22.33
CA ASP A 301 28.90 10.20 -20.91
C ASP A 301 27.48 10.73 -20.64
N GLY A 302 26.54 9.80 -20.46
CA GLY A 302 25.16 10.08 -20.08
C GLY A 302 24.97 10.71 -18.69
N ARG A 303 25.99 11.28 -18.06
CA ARG A 303 25.84 12.16 -16.88
C ARG A 303 25.72 13.62 -17.26
N TYR A 304 26.24 14.03 -18.40
CA TYR A 304 26.36 15.44 -18.77
C TYR A 304 25.32 15.82 -19.81
N ARG A 305 24.41 16.68 -19.37
CA ARG A 305 23.33 17.25 -20.15
C ARG A 305 23.15 18.69 -19.74
N TYR A 306 22.79 19.54 -20.68
CA TYR A 306 22.71 20.96 -20.45
C TYR A 306 21.55 21.58 -21.21
N PHE A 307 21.00 22.64 -20.61
CA PHE A 307 20.24 23.64 -21.32
C PHE A 307 21.11 24.88 -21.48
N THR A 308 21.22 25.39 -22.71
CA THR A 308 22.04 26.56 -22.99
C THR A 308 21.27 27.85 -22.75
N HIS A 309 21.90 28.85 -22.15
CA HIS A 309 21.33 30.19 -21.98
C HIS A 309 21.80 31.18 -23.05
N GLY A 310 23.08 31.09 -23.43
CA GLY A 310 23.65 31.98 -24.45
C GLY A 310 25.18 32.03 -24.40
N ILE A 311 25.76 32.81 -25.30
CA ILE A 311 27.22 33.00 -25.38
C ILE A 311 27.70 33.87 -24.21
N ASP A 312 28.79 33.46 -23.58
CA ASP A 312 29.54 34.30 -22.65
C ASP A 312 30.79 34.85 -23.35
N PRO A 313 30.88 36.17 -23.60
CA PRO A 313 32.01 36.77 -24.32
C PRO A 313 33.26 36.95 -23.45
N SER A 314 33.15 36.75 -22.12
CA SER A 314 34.25 36.97 -21.18
C SER A 314 35.22 35.79 -21.07
N LEU A 315 34.80 34.62 -21.57
CA LEU A 315 35.56 33.37 -21.46
C LEU A 315 35.93 32.82 -22.84
N ARG A 316 37.07 32.15 -22.88
CA ARG A 316 37.60 31.44 -24.05
C ARG A 316 37.75 29.95 -23.76
N PRO A 317 37.73 29.09 -24.79
CA PRO A 317 37.90 27.65 -24.62
C PRO A 317 39.19 27.24 -23.90
N SER A 318 40.24 28.07 -24.02
CA SER A 318 41.56 27.89 -23.37
C SER A 318 41.60 28.27 -21.88
N ASP A 319 40.59 28.98 -21.38
CA ASP A 319 40.58 29.46 -20.01
C ASP A 319 40.30 28.32 -19.02
N PRO A 320 40.83 28.38 -17.79
CA PRO A 320 40.53 27.39 -16.77
C PRO A 320 39.04 27.45 -16.40
N PRO A 321 38.38 26.29 -16.16
CA PRO A 321 36.98 26.28 -15.72
C PRO A 321 36.79 27.08 -14.42
N PRO A 322 35.83 28.03 -14.36
CA PRO A 322 35.46 28.74 -13.14
C PRO A 322 35.31 27.86 -11.89
N SER A 323 35.74 28.39 -10.73
CA SER A 323 35.71 27.68 -9.45
C SER A 323 34.32 27.29 -8.94
N SER A 324 33.26 27.91 -9.49
CA SER A 324 31.86 27.57 -9.25
C SER A 324 31.47 26.21 -9.83
N MET A 325 32.15 25.75 -10.88
CA MET A 325 31.80 24.49 -11.55
C MET A 325 32.29 23.27 -10.77
N ALA A 326 31.51 22.19 -10.86
CA ALA A 326 31.86 20.92 -10.27
C ALA A 326 33.18 20.37 -10.83
N ARG A 327 34.02 19.80 -9.96
CA ARG A 327 35.30 19.21 -10.37
C ARG A 327 35.09 17.99 -11.27
N ARG A 328 35.84 17.92 -12.36
CA ARG A 328 35.97 16.75 -13.23
C ARG A 328 37.39 16.22 -13.25
N ARG A 329 37.57 15.08 -13.92
CA ARG A 329 38.88 14.46 -14.18
C ARG A 329 39.86 15.44 -14.83
N HIS A 330 39.34 16.30 -15.70
CA HIS A 330 40.12 17.24 -16.49
C HIS A 330 39.60 18.65 -16.26
N MET A 331 40.50 19.50 -15.78
CA MET A 331 40.22 20.87 -15.34
C MET A 331 41.21 21.87 -15.95
N GLY A 332 41.94 21.45 -17.00
CA GLY A 332 42.99 22.28 -17.59
C GLY A 332 42.43 23.52 -18.29
N ASN A 333 41.35 23.34 -19.04
CA ASN A 333 40.60 24.40 -19.70
C ASN A 333 39.14 23.99 -19.96
N ILE A 334 38.30 24.92 -20.41
CA ILE A 334 36.86 24.68 -20.64
C ILE A 334 36.60 23.66 -21.76
N MET A 335 37.35 23.70 -22.86
CA MET A 335 37.22 22.68 -23.93
C MET A 335 37.45 21.27 -23.38
N ASP A 336 38.53 21.14 -22.61
CA ASP A 336 39.03 19.91 -22.05
C ASP A 336 38.15 19.33 -20.93
N TYR A 337 37.39 20.22 -20.27
CA TYR A 337 36.37 19.92 -19.27
C TYR A 337 35.11 19.26 -19.87
N CYS A 338 34.73 19.68 -21.07
CA CYS A 338 33.58 19.15 -21.80
C CYS A 338 33.86 17.79 -22.48
N LEU A 339 35.13 17.36 -22.57
CA LEU A 339 35.53 16.13 -23.25
C LEU A 339 35.53 14.89 -22.33
N SER A 340 34.67 13.92 -22.66
CA SER A 340 34.65 12.59 -22.01
C SER A 340 35.43 11.49 -22.76
N LEU A 341 36.14 11.84 -23.83
CA LEU A 341 36.92 10.90 -24.65
C LEU A 341 38.11 10.28 -23.90
N PHE A 342 38.46 9.05 -24.27
CA PHE A 342 39.68 8.38 -23.81
C PHE A 342 40.95 9.05 -24.32
N LYS A 343 42.08 8.82 -23.63
CA LYS A 343 43.38 9.51 -23.80
C LYS A 343 43.80 9.74 -25.26
N ASN A 344 43.77 8.71 -26.12
CA ASN A 344 44.24 8.80 -27.50
C ASN A 344 43.27 9.58 -28.41
N ALA A 345 41.97 9.34 -28.29
CA ALA A 345 40.95 10.05 -29.06
C ALA A 345 40.88 11.52 -28.64
N ARG A 346 41.02 11.79 -27.34
CA ARG A 346 41.07 13.12 -26.77
C ARG A 346 42.24 13.95 -27.28
N LYS A 347 43.45 13.37 -27.34
CA LYS A 347 44.62 14.07 -27.90
C LYS A 347 44.35 14.49 -29.35
N LYS A 348 43.85 13.56 -30.18
CA LYS A 348 43.49 13.83 -31.58
C LYS A 348 42.39 14.89 -31.74
N PHE A 349 41.43 14.93 -30.81
CA PHE A 349 40.39 15.94 -30.82
C PHE A 349 40.98 17.32 -30.52
N LEU A 350 41.76 17.45 -29.44
CA LEU A 350 42.34 18.73 -29.02
C LEU A 350 43.34 19.32 -30.03
N GLU A 351 43.96 18.48 -30.86
CA GLU A 351 44.82 18.90 -31.97
C GLU A 351 44.05 19.53 -33.14
N ASN A 352 42.78 19.17 -33.32
CA ASN A 352 41.96 19.60 -34.46
C ASN A 352 40.76 20.48 -34.08
N CYS A 353 40.53 20.72 -32.79
CA CYS A 353 39.36 21.46 -32.33
C CYS A 353 39.47 22.97 -32.58
N ASP A 354 38.32 23.63 -32.69
CA ASP A 354 38.24 25.08 -32.83
C ASP A 354 38.38 25.78 -31.47
N TRP A 355 39.59 26.26 -31.19
CA TRP A 355 39.90 27.05 -30.00
C TRP A 355 39.34 28.47 -30.02
N THR A 356 38.78 28.92 -31.16
CA THR A 356 38.15 30.25 -31.31
C THR A 356 36.64 30.22 -31.09
N GLN A 357 36.06 29.04 -30.87
CA GLN A 357 34.62 28.90 -30.64
C GLN A 357 34.14 29.68 -29.41
N PRO A 358 32.90 30.17 -29.42
CA PRO A 358 32.32 30.83 -28.25
C PRO A 358 32.14 29.85 -27.09
N VAL A 359 32.39 30.34 -25.87
CA VAL A 359 32.00 29.64 -24.64
C VAL A 359 30.53 29.94 -24.35
N ILE A 360 29.77 28.91 -23.98
CA ILE A 360 28.34 29.02 -23.75
C ILE A 360 28.05 28.87 -22.26
N LYS A 361 27.29 29.83 -21.73
CA LYS A 361 26.67 29.73 -20.43
C LYS A 361 25.51 28.76 -20.49
N ALA A 362 25.50 27.77 -19.61
CA ALA A 362 24.53 26.69 -19.60
C ALA A 362 24.21 26.25 -18.16
N GLU A 363 23.12 25.53 -18.02
CA GLU A 363 22.71 24.88 -16.78
C GLU A 363 22.86 23.37 -16.92
N ILE A 364 23.46 22.70 -15.93
CA ILE A 364 23.58 21.24 -15.94
C ILE A 364 22.27 20.58 -15.48
N ILE A 365 21.85 19.54 -16.19
CA ILE A 365 20.65 18.77 -15.86
C ILE A 365 21.07 17.47 -15.19
N GLN A 366 20.60 17.26 -13.96
CA GLN A 366 20.78 15.99 -13.27
C GLN A 366 19.52 15.13 -13.39
N LEU A 367 19.70 13.89 -13.81
CA LEU A 367 18.62 12.91 -13.90
C LEU A 367 18.14 12.53 -12.49
N ARG A 368 17.00 13.11 -12.10
CA ARG A 368 16.26 12.69 -10.91
C ARG A 368 15.34 11.52 -11.26
N ARG A 369 15.48 10.39 -10.55
CA ARG A 369 14.68 9.18 -10.82
C ARG A 369 13.27 9.26 -10.25
N ASN A 370 13.07 9.93 -9.12
CA ASN A 370 11.77 10.03 -8.47
C ASN A 370 11.31 11.49 -8.42
N LEU A 371 10.41 11.87 -9.32
CA LEU A 371 9.76 13.19 -9.32
C LEU A 371 8.39 13.19 -8.63
N LEU A 372 7.93 12.03 -8.12
CA LEU A 372 6.65 11.87 -7.43
C LEU A 372 6.71 12.31 -5.95
N ASP A 373 7.89 12.68 -5.46
CA ASP A 373 8.12 13.20 -4.11
C ASP A 373 9.05 14.42 -4.14
N LYS A 374 9.19 15.13 -3.02
CA LYS A 374 10.12 16.25 -2.86
C LYS A 374 11.57 15.78 -2.79
N ARG A 375 12.51 16.62 -3.19
CA ARG A 375 13.95 16.36 -3.10
C ARG A 375 14.35 16.18 -1.63
N THR A 376 15.17 15.18 -1.39
CA THR A 376 15.83 15.01 -0.10
C THR A 376 16.91 16.08 0.10
N ASN A 377 17.29 16.34 1.34
CA ASN A 377 18.41 17.25 1.65
C ASN A 377 19.73 16.84 0.99
N LYS A 378 19.90 15.56 0.61
CA LYS A 378 21.08 15.07 -0.14
C LYS A 378 20.99 15.37 -1.64
N GLU A 379 19.78 15.52 -2.18
CA GLU A 379 19.50 15.83 -3.59
C GLU A 379 19.38 17.34 -3.86
N LYS A 380 19.23 18.16 -2.81
CA LYS A 380 19.27 19.62 -2.92
C LYS A 380 20.70 20.05 -3.20
N ILE A 381 20.97 20.41 -4.44
CA ILE A 381 22.29 20.79 -4.94
C ILE A 381 22.37 22.32 -5.04
N LYS A 382 23.61 22.83 -4.95
CA LYS A 382 23.90 24.22 -5.30
C LYS A 382 23.75 24.40 -6.80
N GLU A 383 22.69 25.09 -7.20
CA GLU A 383 22.57 25.64 -8.56
C GLU A 383 23.81 26.48 -8.87
N GLY A 384 24.33 26.32 -10.08
CA GLY A 384 25.53 27.02 -10.50
C GLY A 384 25.57 27.09 -12.01
N ASP A 385 26.02 28.24 -12.50
CA ASP A 385 26.24 28.44 -13.92
C ASP A 385 27.40 27.55 -14.40
N TYR A 386 27.18 26.83 -15.48
CA TYR A 386 28.19 26.06 -16.18
C TYR A 386 28.61 26.79 -17.45
N TYR A 387 29.87 26.58 -17.82
CA TYR A 387 30.46 27.16 -19.02
C TYR A 387 31.00 26.02 -19.87
N ILE A 388 30.49 25.90 -21.09
CA ILE A 388 30.73 24.74 -21.95
C ILE A 388 31.16 25.17 -23.37
N CYS A 389 31.95 24.31 -24.02
CA CYS A 389 32.19 24.34 -25.45
C CYS A 389 31.27 23.32 -26.14
N LEU A 390 30.73 23.64 -27.31
CA LEU A 390 29.75 22.79 -27.99
C LEU A 390 30.36 21.77 -28.93
N GLU A 391 31.51 22.06 -29.53
CA GLU A 391 32.18 21.12 -30.44
C GLU A 391 32.40 19.71 -29.84
N PRO A 392 32.79 19.54 -28.55
CA PRO A 392 32.92 18.21 -27.95
C PRO A 392 31.59 17.55 -27.57
N LEU A 393 30.47 18.27 -27.67
CA LEU A 393 29.13 17.83 -27.26
C LEU A 393 28.21 17.65 -28.47
N THR A 394 27.02 17.10 -28.23
CA THR A 394 26.00 16.91 -29.27
C THR A 394 24.81 17.82 -29.00
N ILE A 395 24.43 18.61 -30.00
CA ILE A 395 23.22 19.43 -29.98
C ILE A 395 22.05 18.54 -30.45
N SER A 396 21.06 18.34 -29.57
CA SER A 396 19.89 17.55 -29.93
C SER A 396 18.99 18.32 -30.89
N ALA A 397 18.38 17.59 -31.84
CA ALA A 397 17.31 18.12 -32.66
C ALA A 397 16.00 18.34 -31.86
N ILE A 398 15.88 17.71 -30.69
CA ILE A 398 14.73 17.86 -29.80
C ILE A 398 14.79 19.27 -29.16
N PRO A 399 13.72 20.09 -29.28
CA PRO A 399 13.66 21.40 -28.63
C PRO A 399 13.85 21.30 -27.11
N ALA A 400 14.47 22.33 -26.51
CA ALA A 400 14.76 22.33 -25.08
C ALA A 400 13.51 22.18 -24.20
N SER A 401 12.40 22.83 -24.57
CA SER A 401 11.13 22.75 -23.84
C SER A 401 10.48 21.36 -23.91
N VAL A 402 10.61 20.66 -25.05
CA VAL A 402 10.18 19.27 -25.24
C VAL A 402 11.05 18.33 -24.40
N ALA A 403 12.37 18.54 -24.42
CA ALA A 403 13.30 17.77 -23.58
C ALA A 403 13.03 17.98 -22.08
N ALA A 404 12.74 19.22 -21.65
CA ALA A 404 12.39 19.55 -20.27
C ALA A 404 11.19 18.75 -19.77
N PHE A 405 10.11 18.66 -20.58
CA PHE A 405 8.97 17.82 -20.26
C PHE A 405 9.33 16.33 -20.24
N ALA A 406 10.07 15.87 -21.25
CA ALA A 406 10.43 14.46 -21.40
C ALA A 406 11.26 13.92 -20.22
N PHE A 407 12.07 14.74 -19.53
CA PHE A 407 12.74 14.33 -18.28
C PHE A 407 11.78 13.86 -17.18
N ALA A 408 10.55 14.38 -17.15
CA ALA A 408 9.52 13.96 -16.20
C ALA A 408 8.75 12.71 -16.63
N PHE A 409 8.84 12.33 -17.91
CA PHE A 409 8.08 11.20 -18.46
C PHE A 409 8.26 9.88 -17.71
N PRO A 410 9.46 9.45 -17.25
CA PRO A 410 9.60 8.22 -16.47
C PRO A 410 8.75 8.18 -15.19
N ALA A 411 8.60 9.31 -14.51
CA ALA A 411 7.76 9.41 -13.32
C ALA A 411 6.27 9.35 -13.69
N ILE A 412 5.88 10.02 -14.79
CA ILE A 412 4.51 10.00 -15.32
C ILE A 412 4.10 8.58 -15.71
N ILE A 413 4.90 7.90 -16.56
CA ILE A 413 4.57 6.56 -17.05
C ILE A 413 4.59 5.53 -15.93
N SER A 414 5.49 5.65 -14.95
CA SER A 414 5.50 4.78 -13.77
C SER A 414 4.19 4.90 -12.98
N ARG A 415 3.65 6.12 -12.84
CA ARG A 415 2.37 6.31 -12.14
C ARG A 415 1.18 5.78 -12.94
N ILE A 416 1.17 6.00 -14.26
CA ILE A 416 0.17 5.44 -15.17
C ILE A 416 0.17 3.90 -15.08
N GLU A 417 1.35 3.29 -15.11
CA GLU A 417 1.51 1.84 -14.97
C GLU A 417 0.97 1.33 -13.62
N SER A 418 1.22 2.05 -12.51
CA SER A 418 0.65 1.69 -11.21
C SER A 418 -0.87 1.73 -11.22
N TYR A 419 -1.51 2.73 -11.85
CA TYR A 419 -2.97 2.75 -12.00
C TYR A 419 -3.48 1.58 -12.82
N LEU A 420 -2.84 1.26 -13.95
CA LEU A 420 -3.25 0.15 -14.82
C LEU A 420 -3.13 -1.20 -14.10
N ILE A 421 -2.01 -1.45 -13.39
CA ILE A 421 -1.83 -2.68 -12.62
C ILE A 421 -2.88 -2.78 -11.51
N ALA A 422 -3.18 -1.67 -10.82
CA ALA A 422 -4.19 -1.65 -9.78
C ALA A 422 -5.59 -1.95 -10.32
N LEU A 423 -5.96 -1.36 -11.46
CA LEU A 423 -7.22 -1.62 -12.13
C LEU A 423 -7.32 -3.07 -12.62
N GLU A 424 -6.24 -3.65 -13.15
CA GLU A 424 -6.21 -5.06 -13.56
C GLU A 424 -6.47 -5.99 -12.36
N ALA A 425 -5.89 -5.71 -11.19
CA ALA A 425 -6.17 -6.48 -9.98
C ALA A 425 -7.63 -6.32 -9.50
N CYS A 426 -8.20 -5.11 -9.57
CA CYS A 426 -9.61 -4.91 -9.25
C CYS A 426 -10.56 -5.62 -10.24
N GLN A 427 -10.19 -5.68 -11.53
CA GLN A 427 -10.96 -6.39 -12.55
C GLN A 427 -10.95 -7.90 -12.32
N GLU A 428 -9.83 -8.49 -11.89
CA GLU A 428 -9.76 -9.92 -11.54
C GLU A 428 -10.68 -10.30 -10.36
N LEU A 429 -11.07 -9.31 -9.53
CA LEU A 429 -12.00 -9.46 -8.41
C LEU A 429 -13.42 -8.97 -8.72
N ASP A 430 -13.73 -8.61 -9.97
CA ASP A 430 -15.00 -8.02 -10.40
C ASP A 430 -15.39 -6.75 -9.60
N LEU A 431 -14.41 -5.95 -9.19
CA LEU A 431 -14.61 -4.73 -8.40
C LEU A 431 -14.55 -3.46 -9.28
N PRO A 432 -15.66 -2.75 -9.50
CA PRO A 432 -15.69 -1.50 -10.27
C PRO A 432 -15.20 -0.32 -9.40
N ILE A 433 -13.89 -0.14 -9.32
CA ILE A 433 -13.25 0.89 -8.49
C ILE A 433 -12.59 1.96 -9.38
N SER A 434 -12.64 3.23 -8.95
CA SER A 434 -11.92 4.31 -9.62
C SER A 434 -10.39 4.13 -9.50
N PRO A 435 -9.57 4.62 -10.44
CA PRO A 435 -8.13 4.41 -10.40
C PRO A 435 -7.45 4.95 -9.13
N GLU A 436 -7.94 6.07 -8.59
CA GLU A 436 -7.44 6.66 -7.34
C GLU A 436 -7.57 5.70 -6.16
N LEU A 437 -8.77 5.16 -5.96
CA LEU A 437 -9.08 4.26 -4.86
C LEU A 437 -8.45 2.88 -5.07
N ALA A 438 -8.39 2.40 -6.32
CA ALA A 438 -7.74 1.15 -6.66
C ALA A 438 -6.24 1.20 -6.32
N LEU A 439 -5.56 2.29 -6.69
CA LEU A 439 -4.15 2.46 -6.35
C LEU A 439 -3.94 2.63 -4.84
N GLU A 440 -4.78 3.45 -4.17
CA GLU A 440 -4.72 3.63 -2.71
C GLU A 440 -4.89 2.27 -1.99
N ALA A 441 -5.85 1.45 -2.42
CA ALA A 441 -6.13 0.13 -1.83
C ALA A 441 -4.99 -0.89 -1.97
N LEU A 442 -4.11 -0.73 -2.97
CA LEU A 442 -2.99 -1.63 -3.24
C LEU A 442 -1.63 -1.05 -2.82
N THR A 443 -1.62 0.11 -2.17
CA THR A 443 -0.39 0.83 -1.78
C THR A 443 -0.20 0.78 -0.27
N LYS A 444 0.87 0.11 0.19
CA LYS A 444 1.27 0.06 1.61
C LYS A 444 2.25 1.17 1.97
N ASP A 445 2.14 1.68 3.21
CA ASP A 445 2.95 2.79 3.72
C ASP A 445 4.38 2.41 4.16
N SER A 446 4.65 1.13 4.40
CA SER A 446 5.96 0.71 4.92
C SER A 446 6.22 -0.80 4.79
N ASP A 447 7.47 -1.14 4.53
CA ASP A 447 8.06 -2.44 4.88
C ASP A 447 8.27 -2.52 6.40
N ASN A 448 7.21 -2.37 7.20
CA ASN A 448 7.26 -2.73 8.61
C ASN A 448 7.28 -4.26 8.70
N THR A 449 8.49 -4.83 8.62
CA THR A 449 8.78 -6.13 9.23
C THR A 449 8.93 -5.89 10.74
N ASP A 450 8.26 -6.72 11.55
CA ASP A 450 8.00 -6.53 12.99
C ASP A 450 9.23 -6.53 13.93
N GLU A 451 10.44 -6.13 13.50
CA GLU A 451 11.62 -6.12 14.35
C GLU A 451 12.38 -4.78 14.23
N HIS A 452 12.31 -3.99 15.31
CA HIS A 452 13.02 -2.73 15.60
C HIS A 452 12.34 -1.40 15.25
N ARG A 453 11.57 -0.89 16.23
CA ARG A 453 11.02 0.48 16.36
C ARG A 453 12.01 1.65 16.20
N ALA A 454 13.28 1.42 15.87
CA ALA A 454 14.33 2.43 15.86
C ALA A 454 15.00 2.65 14.48
N GLN A 455 14.71 1.83 13.45
CA GLN A 455 15.36 1.97 12.15
C GLN A 455 14.35 2.07 11.00
N GLN A 456 14.19 3.32 10.56
CA GLN A 456 13.81 3.76 9.21
C GLN A 456 12.47 3.23 8.67
N ILE A 457 11.47 4.10 8.78
CA ILE A 457 10.29 4.12 7.93
C ILE A 457 10.77 4.25 6.48
N HIS A 458 10.93 3.14 5.77
CA HIS A 458 11.09 3.12 4.32
C HIS A 458 9.71 3.39 3.71
N LEU A 459 9.24 4.64 3.80
CA LEU A 459 8.12 5.09 2.96
C LEU A 459 8.52 4.84 1.51
N GLN A 460 7.70 4.10 0.77
CA GLN A 460 7.81 4.10 -0.69
C GLN A 460 7.43 5.51 -1.18
N ARG A 461 8.46 6.36 -1.27
CA ARG A 461 8.34 7.79 -1.52
C ARG A 461 7.61 8.07 -2.82
N GLY A 462 6.58 8.90 -2.75
CA GLY A 462 5.82 9.33 -3.91
C GLY A 462 4.73 8.38 -4.36
N MET A 463 4.22 7.47 -3.51
CA MET A 463 3.05 6.65 -3.84
C MET A 463 1.69 7.30 -3.53
N GLY A 464 1.65 8.39 -2.75
CA GLY A 464 0.42 9.11 -2.43
C GLY A 464 -0.27 8.60 -1.17
N LYS A 465 -1.60 8.52 -1.17
CA LYS A 465 -2.40 7.98 -0.06
C LYS A 465 -2.22 6.46 0.02
N ASN A 466 -2.40 5.91 1.22
CA ASN A 466 -2.22 4.48 1.51
C ASN A 466 -3.51 3.77 1.90
N TYR A 467 -3.47 2.44 1.89
CA TYR A 467 -4.64 1.63 2.20
C TYR A 467 -4.99 1.58 3.70
N GLU A 468 -4.14 2.02 4.63
CA GLU A 468 -4.34 1.77 6.08
C GLU A 468 -5.69 2.29 6.59
N ARG A 469 -6.12 3.44 6.09
CA ARG A 469 -7.44 4.02 6.41
C ARG A 469 -8.58 3.17 5.87
N LEU A 470 -8.42 2.62 4.66
CA LEU A 470 -9.40 1.74 4.02
C LEU A 470 -9.44 0.36 4.71
N GLU A 471 -8.28 -0.19 5.09
CA GLU A 471 -8.19 -1.42 5.88
C GLU A 471 -8.88 -1.25 7.23
N PHE A 472 -8.61 -0.16 7.95
CA PHE A 472 -9.26 0.12 9.23
C PHE A 472 -10.79 0.20 9.08
N LEU A 473 -11.28 0.89 8.05
CA LEU A 473 -12.71 0.97 7.76
C LEU A 473 -13.30 -0.40 7.40
N GLY A 474 -12.59 -1.17 6.58
CA GLY A 474 -12.97 -2.52 6.17
C GLY A 474 -13.06 -3.49 7.35
N ASP A 475 -12.08 -3.47 8.27
CA ASP A 475 -12.07 -4.28 9.48
C ASP A 475 -13.25 -3.92 10.41
N CYS A 476 -13.51 -2.62 10.59
CA CYS A 476 -14.66 -2.15 11.37
C CYS A 476 -16.00 -2.62 10.76
N PHE A 477 -16.16 -2.46 9.44
CA PHE A 477 -17.35 -2.90 8.72
C PHE A 477 -17.53 -4.42 8.82
N LEU A 478 -16.48 -5.19 8.54
CA LEU A 478 -16.52 -6.65 8.56
C LEU A 478 -16.88 -7.18 9.95
N LYS A 479 -16.29 -6.62 11.02
CA LYS A 479 -16.64 -6.97 12.40
C LYS A 479 -18.08 -6.63 12.74
N MET A 480 -18.60 -5.49 12.29
CA MET A 480 -19.99 -5.11 12.52
C MET A 480 -20.95 -6.04 11.76
N ALA A 481 -20.75 -6.22 10.45
CA ALA A 481 -21.60 -7.06 9.61
C ALA A 481 -21.62 -8.51 10.08
N THR A 482 -20.46 -9.09 10.42
CA THR A 482 -20.37 -10.45 10.98
C THR A 482 -21.06 -10.55 12.34
N SER A 483 -20.95 -9.53 13.21
CA SER A 483 -21.65 -9.51 14.50
C SER A 483 -23.17 -9.51 14.31
N ILE A 484 -23.70 -8.65 13.43
CA ILE A 484 -25.14 -8.57 13.13
C ILE A 484 -25.64 -9.90 12.54
N SER A 485 -24.91 -10.47 11.57
CA SER A 485 -25.27 -11.75 10.95
C SER A 485 -25.27 -12.89 11.96
N LEU A 486 -24.24 -12.99 12.81
CA LEU A 486 -24.15 -14.02 13.85
C LEU A 486 -25.31 -13.90 14.85
N PHE A 487 -25.64 -12.69 15.29
CA PHE A 487 -26.76 -12.44 16.20
C PHE A 487 -28.10 -12.84 15.58
N ALA A 488 -28.32 -12.53 14.31
CA ALA A 488 -29.55 -12.89 13.59
C ALA A 488 -29.66 -14.41 13.33
N MET A 489 -28.56 -15.08 13.00
CA MET A 489 -28.56 -16.50 12.65
C MET A 489 -28.49 -17.45 13.86
N ASN A 490 -28.02 -16.99 15.02
CA ASN A 490 -27.82 -17.82 16.21
C ASN A 490 -28.43 -17.15 17.46
N PRO A 491 -29.75 -16.94 17.53
CA PRO A 491 -30.39 -16.18 18.61
C PRO A 491 -30.21 -16.80 20.01
N ASP A 492 -29.95 -18.10 20.07
CA ASP A 492 -29.80 -18.86 21.33
C ASP A 492 -28.36 -18.86 21.88
N ASN A 493 -27.40 -18.28 21.15
CA ASN A 493 -25.99 -18.23 21.56
C ASN A 493 -25.75 -17.19 22.68
N ASP A 494 -24.80 -17.49 23.56
CA ASP A 494 -24.34 -16.51 24.55
C ASP A 494 -23.26 -15.57 23.97
N GLU A 495 -22.95 -14.49 24.69
CA GLU A 495 -21.95 -13.50 24.29
C GLU A 495 -20.57 -14.12 23.99
N TYR A 496 -20.20 -15.14 24.76
CA TYR A 496 -18.90 -15.80 24.63
C TYR A 496 -18.84 -16.66 23.37
N ASP A 497 -19.94 -17.33 23.01
CA ASP A 497 -20.06 -18.06 21.75
C ASP A 497 -20.03 -17.12 20.53
N PHE A 498 -20.71 -15.98 20.60
CA PHE A 498 -20.67 -14.97 19.54
C PHE A 498 -19.25 -14.44 19.33
N HIS A 499 -18.53 -14.18 20.42
CA HIS A 499 -17.14 -13.73 20.34
C HIS A 499 -16.25 -14.75 19.61
N VAL A 500 -16.32 -16.03 19.98
CA VAL A 500 -15.48 -17.08 19.38
C VAL A 500 -15.86 -17.32 17.91
N LYS A 501 -17.16 -17.39 17.58
CA LYS A 501 -17.62 -17.54 16.20
C LYS A 501 -17.14 -16.37 15.33
N ARG A 502 -17.29 -15.12 15.82
CA ARG A 502 -16.82 -13.93 15.10
C ARG A 502 -15.31 -13.99 14.88
N MET A 503 -14.54 -14.28 15.93
CA MET A 503 -13.08 -14.39 15.85
C MET A 503 -12.64 -15.39 14.78
N CYS A 504 -13.28 -16.56 14.71
CA CYS A 504 -12.96 -17.56 13.68
C CYS A 504 -13.26 -17.08 12.25
N LEU A 505 -14.33 -16.31 12.06
CA LEU A 505 -14.69 -15.77 10.74
C LEU A 505 -13.78 -14.63 10.28
N VAL A 506 -13.43 -13.70 11.17
CA VAL A 506 -12.64 -12.51 10.83
C VAL A 506 -11.13 -12.66 11.06
N CYS A 507 -10.66 -13.83 11.48
CA CYS A 507 -9.23 -14.03 11.69
C CYS A 507 -8.44 -14.02 10.37
N ASN A 508 -7.21 -13.53 10.42
CA ASN A 508 -6.32 -13.45 9.25
C ASN A 508 -6.18 -14.79 8.52
N GLN A 509 -6.13 -15.91 9.26
CA GLN A 509 -6.08 -17.24 8.65
C GLN A 509 -7.30 -17.55 7.78
N ASN A 510 -8.51 -17.20 8.22
CA ASN A 510 -9.71 -17.42 7.43
C ASN A 510 -9.78 -16.46 6.24
N LEU A 511 -9.50 -15.17 6.48
CA LEU A 511 -9.48 -14.15 5.42
C LEU A 511 -8.48 -14.50 4.30
N PHE A 512 -7.29 -14.98 4.65
CA PHE A 512 -6.28 -15.43 3.68
C PHE A 512 -6.77 -16.61 2.85
N LYS A 513 -7.38 -17.63 3.48
CA LYS A 513 -7.95 -18.77 2.76
C LYS A 513 -9.08 -18.36 1.82
N THR A 514 -9.90 -17.39 2.23
CA THR A 514 -10.96 -16.84 1.38
C THR A 514 -10.41 -16.01 0.23
N ALA A 515 -9.25 -15.37 0.40
CA ALA A 515 -8.59 -14.61 -0.67
C ALA A 515 -7.80 -15.51 -1.65
N GLU A 516 -7.38 -16.70 -1.25
CA GLU A 516 -6.73 -17.70 -2.14
C GLU A 516 -7.73 -18.50 -3.00
N ALA A 517 -8.99 -18.57 -2.59
CA ALA A 517 -10.05 -19.37 -3.23
C ALA A 517 -10.81 -18.55 -4.27
#